data_AF-A0A4U9HTL6-F1
#
_entry.id   AF-A0A4U9HTL6-F1
#
_cell.length_a   1.000
_cell.length_b   1.000
_cell.length_c   1.000
_cell.angle_alpha   90.00
_cell.angle_beta   90.00
_cell.angle_gamma   90.00
#
_symmetry.space_group_name_H-M   'P 1'
#
loop_
_entity.id
_entity.type
_entity.pdbx_description
1 polymer ?
#
loop_
_entity_poly.entity_id
_entity_poly.type
_entity_poly.pdbx_seq_one_letter_code
_entity_poly.pdbx_strand_id
1 'polypeptide(L)' 'MLPGKAIGGDRFSNREGRLPNAHKRVWREADINYRCGRRGADRLLYSSDGLIFVTRDHYKNFIRVE' A
#
# COMPACT_ATOMS: atom_id res chain seq x y z
N MET A 1 -0.37 -9.50 19.54
CA MET A 1 0.66 -9.00 18.59
C MET A 1 1.40 -10.23 18.06
N LEU A 2 1.41 -10.46 16.74
CA LEU A 2 2.09 -11.63 16.12
C LEU A 2 3.52 -11.22 15.71
N PRO A 3 4.58 -11.76 16.33
CA PRO A 3 5.95 -11.45 15.97
C PRO A 3 6.23 -11.86 14.51
N GLY A 4 6.87 -10.98 13.73
CA GLY A 4 7.29 -11.28 12.36
C GLY A 4 6.18 -11.27 11.30
N LYS A 5 4.97 -10.77 11.62
CA LYS A 5 3.92 -10.57 10.61
C LYS A 5 3.75 -9.08 10.30
N ALA A 6 3.78 -8.74 9.02
CA ALA A 6 3.31 -7.45 8.52
C ALA A 6 1.80 -7.53 8.26
N ILE A 7 1.07 -6.44 8.52
CA ILE A 7 -0.34 -6.32 8.13
C ILE A 7 -0.35 -5.92 6.66
N GLY A 8 -0.94 -6.73 5.79
CA GLY A 8 -1.00 -6.43 4.36
C GLY A 8 -1.84 -7.44 3.58
N GLY A 9 -2.41 -6.98 2.47
CA GLY A 9 -3.31 -7.73 1.60
C GLY A 9 -4.75 -7.20 1.59
N ASP A 10 -5.06 -6.24 2.46
CA ASP A 10 -6.37 -5.59 2.51
C ASP A 10 -6.63 -4.76 1.25
N ARG A 11 -7.92 -4.67 0.89
CA ARG A 11 -8.35 -3.90 -0.29
C ARG A 11 -8.17 -2.40 -0.02
N PHE A 12 -7.31 -1.78 -0.79
CA PHE A 12 -7.17 -0.33 -0.80
C PHE A 12 -8.26 0.28 -1.71
N SER A 13 -9.10 1.13 -1.14
CA SER A 13 -10.28 1.65 -1.85
C SER A 13 -9.96 2.80 -2.82
N ASN A 14 -8.76 3.40 -2.75
CA ASN A 14 -8.36 4.54 -3.59
C ASN A 14 -9.43 5.66 -3.64
N ARG A 15 -10.05 5.98 -2.50
CA ARG A 15 -11.17 6.95 -2.43
C ARG A 15 -10.81 8.34 -2.95
N GLU A 16 -9.56 8.74 -2.77
CA GLU A 16 -9.06 10.03 -3.23
C GLU A 16 -8.65 10.02 -4.71
N GLY A 17 -8.73 8.86 -5.41
CA GLY A 17 -8.43 8.77 -6.84
C GLY A 17 -6.98 9.07 -7.21
N ARG A 18 -6.04 9.04 -6.25
CA ARG A 18 -4.64 9.40 -6.46
C ARG A 18 -3.85 8.34 -7.24
N LEU A 19 -4.36 7.10 -7.28
CA LEU A 19 -3.79 6.03 -8.09
C LEU A 19 -4.60 5.81 -9.37
N PRO A 20 -3.95 5.39 -10.48
CA PRO A 20 -4.64 5.10 -11.73
C PRO A 20 -5.74 4.04 -11.56
N ASN A 21 -6.97 4.37 -11.91
CA ASN A 21 -8.08 3.42 -11.91
C ASN A 21 -8.28 2.80 -13.30
N ALA A 22 -8.67 1.53 -13.35
CA ALA A 22 -9.00 0.82 -14.58
C ALA A 22 -10.08 -0.23 -14.32
N HIS A 23 -10.80 -0.63 -15.38
CA HIS A 23 -11.85 -1.63 -15.26
C HIS A 23 -11.28 -2.95 -14.71
N LYS A 24 -11.91 -3.49 -13.66
CA LYS A 24 -11.47 -4.67 -12.89
C LYS A 24 -10.14 -4.53 -12.13
N ARG A 25 -9.50 -3.35 -12.11
CA ARG A 25 -8.28 -3.14 -11.30
C ARG A 25 -8.64 -3.09 -9.82
N VAL A 26 -7.96 -3.93 -9.04
CA VAL A 26 -8.08 -3.94 -7.58
C VAL A 26 -6.78 -3.50 -6.97
N TRP A 27 -6.84 -2.50 -6.10
CA TRP A 27 -5.71 -2.06 -5.29
C TRP A 27 -5.69 -2.79 -3.95
N ARG A 28 -4.49 -3.18 -3.52
CA ARG A 28 -4.23 -3.75 -2.20
C ARG A 28 -3.08 -3.02 -1.54
N GLU A 29 -3.09 -2.97 -0.22
CA GLU A 29 -2.04 -2.33 0.57
C GLU A 29 -1.31 -3.32 1.48
N ALA A 30 -0.04 -3.04 1.75
CA ALA A 30 0.75 -3.76 2.73
C ALA A 30 1.66 -2.79 3.50
N ASP A 31 1.72 -2.96 4.82
CA ASP A 31 2.69 -2.26 5.66
C ASP A 31 4.09 -2.78 5.33
N ILE A 32 4.98 -1.88 4.91
CA ILE A 32 6.41 -2.18 4.71
C ILE A 32 7.23 -1.49 5.80
N ASN A 33 8.44 -1.98 6.03
CA ASN A 33 9.34 -1.46 7.08
C ASN A 33 8.74 -1.52 8.51
N TYR A 34 7.83 -2.46 8.78
CA TYR A 34 7.32 -2.68 10.13
C TYR A 34 8.42 -3.23 11.04
N ARG A 35 9.09 -2.35 11.78
CA ARG A 35 10.00 -2.69 12.88
C ARG A 35 9.24 -2.44 14.18
N CYS A 36 8.88 -3.53 14.86
CA CYS A 36 8.25 -3.62 16.18
C CYS A 36 8.04 -2.27 16.90
N GLY A 37 6.77 -1.88 17.11
CA GLY A 37 6.42 -0.61 17.74
C GLY A 37 5.20 0.05 17.10
N ARG A 38 5.23 1.38 16.93
CA ARG A 38 4.20 2.14 16.19
C ARG A 38 4.22 1.76 14.71
N ARG A 39 3.05 1.54 14.11
CA ARG A 39 2.92 1.39 12.66
C ARG A 39 3.54 2.62 11.98
N GLY A 40 4.49 2.40 11.08
CA GLY A 40 5.12 3.47 10.30
C GLY A 40 4.12 4.12 9.34
N ALA A 41 4.57 5.17 8.64
CA ALA A 41 3.81 5.80 7.56
C ALA A 41 3.98 5.08 6.20
N ASP A 42 4.93 4.14 6.13
CA ASP A 42 5.29 3.46 4.89
C ASP A 42 4.28 2.38 4.51
N ARG A 43 3.78 2.43 3.27
CA ARG A 43 2.87 1.43 2.71
C ARG A 43 3.27 1.12 1.27
N LEU A 44 3.23 -0.16 0.93
CA LEU A 44 3.25 -0.65 -0.43
C LEU A 44 1.82 -0.77 -0.94
N LEU A 45 1.59 -0.31 -2.15
CA LEU A 45 0.33 -0.42 -2.87
C LEU A 45 0.58 -1.16 -4.16
N TYR A 46 -0.14 -2.26 -4.36
CA TYR A 46 0.00 -3.06 -5.55
C TYR A 46 -1.36 -3.34 -6.17
N SER A 47 -1.41 -3.32 -7.49
CA SER A 47 -2.62 -3.59 -8.24
C SER A 47 -2.68 -5.03 -8.73
N SER A 48 -3.89 -5.50 -9.03
CA SER A 48 -4.13 -6.83 -9.61
C SER A 48 -3.48 -7.06 -10.97
N ASP A 49 -3.11 -5.98 -11.67
CA ASP A 49 -2.47 -5.98 -13.00
C ASP A 49 -0.97 -5.65 -12.95
N GLY A 50 -0.37 -5.61 -11.76
CA GLY A 50 1.09 -5.56 -11.59
C GLY A 50 1.69 -4.16 -11.40
N LEU A 51 0.89 -3.11 -11.24
CA LEU A 51 1.42 -1.79 -10.87
C LEU A 51 1.81 -1.78 -9.40
N ILE A 52 2.97 -1.20 -9.10
CA ILE A 52 3.49 -1.09 -7.74
C ILE A 52 3.79 0.38 -7.41
N PHE A 53 3.29 0.81 -6.27
CA PHE A 53 3.47 2.15 -5.70
C PHE A 53 3.89 2.05 -4.25
N VAL A 54 4.69 3.00 -3.79
CA VAL A 54 5.08 3.13 -2.40
C VAL A 54 4.73 4.53 -1.90
N THR A 55 4.14 4.60 -0.71
CA THR A 55 3.99 5.85 0.06
C THR A 55 4.86 5.75 1.31
N ARG A 56 5.48 6.87 1.70
CA ARG A 56 6.28 6.99 2.93
C ARG A 56 5.72 8.02 3.91
N ASP A 57 4.56 8.56 3.58
CA ASP A 57 3.96 9.72 4.24
C ASP A 57 2.46 9.50 4.45
N HIS A 58 2.07 8.24 4.62
CA HIS A 58 0.70 7.83 4.96
C HIS A 58 -0.32 8.27 3.89
N TYR A 59 -0.09 7.81 2.65
CA TYR A 59 -0.96 8.01 1.47
C TYR A 59 -0.99 9.44 0.92
N LYS A 60 -0.09 10.32 1.34
CA LYS A 60 -0.02 11.70 0.83
C LYS A 60 0.68 11.75 -0.53
N ASN A 61 1.80 11.06 -0.69
CA ASN A 61 2.52 10.96 -1.95
C ASN A 61 2.73 9.49 -2.33
N PHE A 62 2.65 9.23 -3.63
CA PHE A 62 2.87 7.90 -4.20
C PHE A 62 4.02 7.95 -5.18
N ILE A 63 5.01 7.09 -4.93
CA ILE A 63 6.16 6.89 -5.79
C ILE A 63 5.91 5.59 -6.55
N ARG A 64 5.87 5.65 -7.88
CA ARG A 64 5.80 4.44 -8.72
C ARG A 64 7.16 3.73 -8.67
N VAL A 65 7.13 2.44 -8.41
CA VAL A 65 8.31 1.57 -8.41
C VAL A 65 8.04 0.54 -9.51
N GLU A 66 8.66 0.73 -10.67
CA GLU A 66 8.51 -0.13 -11.85
C GLU A 66 9.32 -1.43 -11.71
#